data_AF-A0A353Q9G7-F1
#
_entry.id   AF-A0A353Q9G7-F1
#
_cell.length_a   1.000
_cell.length_b   1.000
_cell.length_c   1.000
_cell.angle_alpha   90.00
_cell.angle_beta   90.00
_cell.angle_gamma   90.00
#
_symmetry.space_group_name_H-M   'P 1'
#
loop_
_entity.id
_entity.type
_entity.pdbx_description
1 polymer ?
#
loop_
_entity_poly.entity_id
_entity_poly.type
_entity_poly.pdbx_seq_one_letter_code
_entity_poly.pdbx_strand_id
1 'polypeptide(L)'
;ILWAGYAFAKDYATPRGHKHAVEDVYHSLRTGAPMSPEDGPQPATCWTCKSPDVPRLMDSVGIAGFYNRTWAHWGPEVVNPIGCADCHDAETMDLKITRPGLIEGFENMGLNIADASYQDMRSLVCAQCHSEYYFTKDTKYLIFPWHNGTTMEGAEQYYDSIQFFDYTHKLSKTPIIKAQHPDYEIYKMGIHAQRGVSCADCHMPYISEGGVKYSSHHVQSPLANINNTCQVCHRESEEDLRNAVFERQRSANEIRNLVEKELATAHLEAQFAWEKGATETQMKDALQLIRQSQWRWDYAVASHGGSFHAPVEFQRILSHSLDRAHKARFELSKVLARLGYTGEVPLPDISSKEKAQAYIGLDMPKERADKKKFLDTVVPEWLKQAKANKRLISAQR
;
A
#
# COMPACT_ATOMS: atom_id res chain seq x y z
N ILE A 1 11.07 8.18 9.60
CA ILE A 1 10.97 7.85 11.03
C ILE A 1 9.92 6.78 11.28
N LEU A 2 8.65 7.01 10.93
CA LEU A 2 7.52 6.09 11.21
C LEU A 2 7.76 4.64 10.73
N TRP A 3 8.43 4.46 9.60
CA TRP A 3 8.76 3.12 9.07
C TRP A 3 10.13 2.58 9.51
N ALA A 4 10.76 3.11 10.56
CA ALA A 4 12.09 2.70 10.96
C ALA A 4 12.13 1.21 11.34
N GLY A 5 13.03 0.45 10.70
CA GLY A 5 13.09 -1.02 10.82
C GLY A 5 12.32 -1.77 9.72
N TYR A 6 11.67 -1.06 8.80
CA TYR A 6 10.92 -1.66 7.70
C TYR A 6 11.40 -1.16 6.32
N ALA A 7 11.17 -1.96 5.29
CA ALA A 7 11.67 -1.71 3.93
C ALA A 7 11.20 -0.36 3.35
N PHE A 8 10.00 0.10 3.73
CA PHE A 8 9.46 1.39 3.32
C PHE A 8 10.29 2.61 3.79
N ALA A 9 11.11 2.47 4.85
CA ALA A 9 12.04 3.53 5.23
C ALA A 9 13.23 3.67 4.27
N LYS A 10 13.54 2.63 3.48
CA LYS A 10 14.57 2.70 2.43
C LYS A 10 14.05 3.47 1.22
N ASP A 11 12.85 3.10 0.77
CA ASP A 11 12.28 3.60 -0.47
C ASP A 11 10.75 3.49 -0.54
N TYR A 12 10.12 4.60 -0.88
CA TYR A 12 8.69 4.76 -1.11
C TYR A 12 8.49 5.93 -2.07
N ALA A 13 7.72 5.70 -3.13
CA ALA A 13 7.42 6.67 -4.17
C ALA A 13 5.91 6.64 -4.44
N THR A 14 5.38 7.74 -4.97
CA THR A 14 3.98 7.79 -5.41
C THR A 14 3.76 6.86 -6.61
N PRO A 15 2.57 6.25 -6.74
CA PRO A 15 2.26 5.38 -7.86
C PRO A 15 2.35 6.13 -9.20
N ARG A 16 2.71 5.41 -10.26
CA ARG A 16 2.65 5.86 -11.65
C ARG A 16 1.89 4.83 -12.51
N GLY A 17 1.82 5.05 -13.82
CA GLY A 17 1.00 4.22 -14.71
C GLY A 17 1.32 2.72 -14.65
N HIS A 18 0.28 1.88 -14.82
CA HIS A 18 0.34 0.42 -14.75
C HIS A 18 1.46 -0.24 -15.59
N LYS A 19 1.83 0.38 -16.71
CA LYS A 19 2.96 -0.05 -17.56
C LYS A 19 4.28 -0.21 -16.78
N HIS A 20 4.45 0.53 -15.70
CA HIS A 20 5.67 0.52 -14.89
C HIS A 20 5.61 -0.44 -13.70
N ALA A 21 4.51 -1.16 -13.47
CA ALA A 21 4.33 -1.97 -12.26
C ALA A 21 5.46 -3.00 -12.04
N VAL A 22 5.86 -3.71 -13.10
CA VAL A 22 6.99 -4.67 -13.05
C VAL A 22 8.33 -3.93 -12.93
N GLU A 23 8.50 -2.83 -13.66
CA GLU A 23 9.71 -2.01 -13.61
C GLU A 23 9.98 -1.47 -12.19
N ASP A 24 8.97 -0.88 -11.58
CA ASP A 24 9.08 -0.21 -10.28
C ASP A 24 9.38 -1.20 -9.15
N VAL A 25 8.82 -2.42 -9.20
CA VAL A 25 9.07 -3.40 -8.14
C VAL A 25 10.52 -3.90 -8.16
N TYR A 26 11.14 -4.09 -9.33
CA TYR A 26 12.56 -4.46 -9.38
C TYR A 26 13.51 -3.26 -9.27
N HIS A 27 13.06 -2.01 -9.42
CA HIS A 27 13.85 -0.82 -9.13
C HIS A 27 13.81 -0.39 -7.66
N SER A 28 12.72 -0.67 -6.95
CA SER A 28 12.58 -0.22 -5.57
C SER A 28 13.63 -0.84 -4.65
N LEU A 29 14.19 -0.04 -3.73
CA LEU A 29 15.12 -0.56 -2.72
C LEU A 29 14.46 -1.57 -1.76
N ARG A 30 13.11 -1.61 -1.72
CA ARG A 30 12.38 -2.56 -0.87
C ARG A 30 12.63 -4.02 -1.24
N THR A 31 12.86 -4.31 -2.52
CA THR A 31 13.17 -5.67 -3.00
C THR A 31 14.64 -6.05 -2.85
N GLY A 32 15.50 -5.12 -2.39
CA GLY A 32 16.93 -5.37 -2.23
C GLY A 32 17.65 -5.64 -3.54
N ALA A 33 18.75 -6.39 -3.47
CA ALA A 33 19.65 -6.71 -4.58
C ALA A 33 20.03 -8.20 -4.58
N PRO A 34 19.06 -9.12 -4.76
CA PRO A 34 19.33 -10.55 -4.75
C PRO A 34 20.23 -10.96 -5.93
N MET A 35 21.27 -11.75 -5.65
CA MET A 35 22.22 -12.19 -6.69
C MET A 35 21.99 -13.64 -7.14
N SER A 36 21.09 -14.36 -6.47
CA SER A 36 20.60 -15.68 -6.85
C SER A 36 19.07 -15.77 -6.73
N PRO A 37 18.42 -16.78 -7.34
CA PRO A 37 16.97 -16.98 -7.26
C PRO A 37 16.45 -17.23 -5.85
N GLU A 38 17.28 -17.67 -4.91
CA GLU A 38 16.89 -17.98 -3.52
C GLU A 38 17.24 -16.84 -2.55
N ASP A 39 17.87 -15.77 -3.04
CA ASP A 39 18.24 -14.60 -2.24
C ASP A 39 17.13 -13.54 -2.17
N GLY A 40 17.34 -12.59 -1.25
CA GLY A 40 16.61 -11.33 -1.20
C GLY A 40 15.64 -11.24 -0.02
N PRO A 41 15.26 -10.02 0.38
CA PRO A 41 14.43 -9.80 1.56
C PRO A 41 12.94 -10.07 1.31
N GLN A 42 12.49 -10.14 0.06
CA GLN A 42 11.07 -10.17 -0.28
C GLN A 42 10.62 -11.54 -0.81
N PRO A 43 9.40 -11.98 -0.45
CA PRO A 43 8.80 -13.19 -0.99
C PRO A 43 8.21 -12.98 -2.39
N ALA A 44 7.90 -14.08 -3.08
CA ALA A 44 7.20 -14.09 -4.37
C ALA A 44 5.90 -13.25 -4.35
N THR A 45 5.26 -13.17 -3.19
CA THR A 45 4.04 -12.39 -2.92
C THR A 45 4.12 -10.95 -3.42
N CYS A 46 5.31 -10.34 -3.44
CA CYS A 46 5.50 -8.98 -3.97
C CYS A 46 5.18 -8.84 -5.48
N TRP A 47 5.12 -9.94 -6.23
CA TRP A 47 4.71 -9.94 -7.64
C TRP A 47 3.18 -9.94 -7.84
N THR A 48 2.41 -10.40 -6.85
CA THR A 48 0.97 -10.75 -6.98
C THR A 48 0.16 -9.69 -7.73
N CYS A 49 0.40 -8.42 -7.40
CA CYS A 49 -0.36 -7.27 -7.90
C CYS A 49 0.42 -6.45 -8.95
N LYS A 50 1.26 -7.09 -9.76
CA LYS A 50 2.18 -6.38 -10.69
C LYS A 50 2.11 -6.85 -12.14
N SER A 51 1.56 -8.04 -12.41
CA SER A 51 1.70 -8.67 -13.72
C SER A 51 0.64 -9.76 -13.99
N PRO A 52 0.20 -9.91 -15.25
CA PRO A 52 -0.61 -11.05 -15.70
C PRO A 52 0.16 -12.37 -15.75
N ASP A 53 1.48 -12.37 -15.56
CA ASP A 53 2.26 -13.60 -15.41
C ASP A 53 1.94 -14.32 -14.09
N VAL A 54 1.40 -13.61 -13.09
CA VAL A 54 1.03 -14.19 -11.78
C VAL A 54 -0.06 -15.25 -11.91
N PRO A 55 -1.24 -14.98 -12.50
CA PRO A 55 -2.28 -16.02 -12.64
C PRO A 55 -1.78 -17.17 -13.51
N ARG A 56 -1.02 -16.90 -14.57
CA ARG A 56 -0.34 -17.93 -15.37
C ARG A 56 0.56 -18.85 -14.52
N LEU A 57 1.33 -18.29 -13.58
CA LEU A 57 2.19 -19.05 -12.69
C LEU A 57 1.37 -19.81 -11.63
N MET A 58 0.35 -19.18 -11.04
CA MET A 58 -0.54 -19.84 -10.09
C MET A 58 -1.27 -21.03 -10.73
N ASP A 59 -1.67 -20.91 -12.00
CA ASP A 59 -2.29 -22.00 -12.76
C ASP A 59 -1.28 -23.13 -13.07
N SER A 60 -0.01 -22.80 -13.33
CA SER A 60 0.99 -23.79 -13.75
C SER A 60 1.69 -24.51 -12.60
N VAL A 61 1.97 -23.81 -11.49
CA VAL A 61 2.68 -24.37 -10.32
C VAL A 61 1.81 -24.49 -9.07
N GLY A 62 0.54 -24.09 -9.15
CA GLY A 62 -0.37 -23.98 -8.01
C GLY A 62 -0.13 -22.71 -7.19
N ILE A 63 -1.20 -22.23 -6.54
CA ILE A 63 -1.17 -21.01 -5.71
C ILE A 63 -0.09 -21.10 -4.62
N ALA A 64 -0.06 -22.20 -3.87
CA ALA A 64 0.95 -22.43 -2.83
C ALA A 64 2.38 -22.54 -3.41
N GLY A 65 2.51 -23.13 -4.60
CA GLY A 65 3.79 -23.24 -5.31
C GLY A 65 4.35 -21.89 -5.74
N PHE A 66 3.48 -20.94 -6.10
CA PHE A 66 3.86 -19.56 -6.39
C PHE A 66 4.38 -18.84 -5.13
N TYR A 67 3.62 -18.88 -4.02
CA TYR A 67 3.97 -18.13 -2.80
C TYR A 67 5.19 -18.67 -2.06
N ASN A 68 5.47 -19.98 -2.14
CA ASN A 68 6.61 -20.63 -1.46
C ASN A 68 7.98 -20.35 -2.10
N ARG A 69 8.10 -19.26 -2.87
CA ARG A 69 9.34 -18.84 -3.54
C ARG A 69 9.73 -17.44 -3.09
N THR A 70 10.98 -17.06 -3.34
CA THR A 70 11.41 -15.67 -3.15
C THR A 70 10.90 -14.80 -4.30
N TRP A 71 11.00 -13.49 -4.11
CA TRP A 71 10.76 -12.54 -5.18
C TRP A 71 11.73 -12.73 -6.36
N ALA A 72 13.01 -13.01 -6.08
CA ALA A 72 14.04 -13.18 -7.10
C ALA A 72 13.80 -14.41 -7.99
N HIS A 73 13.24 -15.48 -7.42
CA HIS A 73 12.98 -16.73 -8.13
C HIS A 73 12.12 -16.54 -9.38
N TRP A 74 11.09 -15.70 -9.27
CA TRP A 74 10.17 -15.43 -10.38
C TRP A 74 10.59 -14.28 -11.31
N GLY A 75 11.74 -13.65 -11.06
CA GLY A 75 12.23 -12.54 -11.87
C GLY A 75 12.30 -12.82 -13.38
N PRO A 76 12.77 -14.00 -13.83
CA PRO A 76 12.75 -14.38 -15.25
C PRO A 76 11.35 -14.70 -15.83
N GLU A 77 10.34 -14.89 -14.97
CA GLU A 77 9.00 -15.34 -15.38
C GLU A 77 7.94 -14.22 -15.29
N VAL A 78 8.12 -13.24 -14.41
CA VAL A 78 7.19 -12.12 -14.19
C VAL A 78 7.74 -10.87 -14.86
N VAL A 79 7.39 -10.67 -16.12
CA VAL A 79 8.05 -9.71 -17.02
C VAL A 79 7.07 -8.82 -17.80
N ASN A 80 5.80 -9.18 -17.82
CA ASN A 80 4.76 -8.38 -18.45
C ASN A 80 4.12 -7.47 -17.40
N PRO A 81 4.03 -6.14 -17.62
CA PRO A 81 3.30 -5.28 -16.71
C PRO A 81 1.80 -5.60 -16.71
N ILE A 82 1.07 -5.04 -15.74
CA ILE A 82 -0.38 -5.19 -15.58
C ILE A 82 -1.08 -5.09 -16.95
N GLY A 83 -1.91 -6.08 -17.28
CA GLY A 83 -2.48 -6.24 -18.61
C GLY A 83 -3.83 -6.96 -18.62
N CYS A 84 -4.29 -7.36 -19.81
CA CYS A 84 -5.65 -7.86 -20.04
C CYS A 84 -6.02 -9.02 -19.11
N ALA A 85 -5.14 -10.02 -18.99
CA ALA A 85 -5.36 -11.23 -18.20
C ALA A 85 -5.33 -11.02 -16.68
N ASP A 86 -5.11 -9.79 -16.19
CA ASP A 86 -5.34 -9.47 -14.78
C ASP A 86 -6.82 -9.23 -14.48
N CYS A 87 -7.58 -8.73 -15.46
CA CYS A 87 -8.95 -8.24 -15.27
C CYS A 87 -9.98 -8.90 -16.17
N HIS A 88 -9.55 -9.59 -17.23
CA HIS A 88 -10.43 -10.18 -18.23
C HIS A 88 -10.18 -11.68 -18.39
N ASP A 89 -11.26 -12.40 -18.64
CA ASP A 89 -11.19 -13.76 -19.16
C ASP A 89 -10.65 -13.75 -20.59
N ALA A 90 -9.71 -14.64 -20.90
CA ALA A 90 -8.99 -14.62 -22.18
C ALA A 90 -9.83 -15.09 -23.38
N GLU A 91 -10.92 -15.82 -23.13
CA GLU A 91 -11.78 -16.36 -24.20
C GLU A 91 -12.98 -15.46 -24.46
N THR A 92 -13.61 -14.98 -23.39
CA THR A 92 -14.86 -14.20 -23.46
C THR A 92 -14.63 -12.69 -23.40
N MET A 93 -13.47 -12.25 -22.88
CA MET A 93 -13.17 -10.86 -22.53
C MET A 93 -14.07 -10.28 -21.42
N ASP A 94 -14.86 -11.12 -20.74
CA ASP A 94 -15.65 -10.70 -19.57
C ASP A 94 -14.74 -10.34 -18.40
N LEU A 95 -15.23 -9.46 -17.51
CA LEU A 95 -14.50 -9.11 -16.29
C LEU A 95 -14.36 -10.35 -15.40
N LYS A 96 -13.14 -10.63 -14.96
CA LYS A 96 -12.81 -11.82 -14.17
C LYS A 96 -11.90 -11.47 -13.00
N ILE A 97 -12.19 -12.05 -11.84
CA ILE A 97 -11.27 -12.06 -10.72
C ILE A 97 -10.29 -13.21 -10.93
N THR A 98 -9.02 -12.87 -11.05
CA THR A 98 -7.90 -13.78 -11.30
C THR A 98 -7.01 -13.97 -10.08
N ARG A 99 -7.20 -13.15 -9.03
CA ARG A 99 -6.46 -13.25 -7.77
C ARG A 99 -7.27 -13.96 -6.70
N PRO A 100 -6.79 -15.09 -6.15
CA PRO A 100 -7.52 -15.85 -5.13
C PRO A 100 -7.75 -15.03 -3.85
N GLY A 101 -6.80 -14.18 -3.46
CA GLY A 101 -6.90 -13.38 -2.24
C GLY A 101 -8.15 -12.46 -2.18
N LEU A 102 -8.67 -11.99 -3.31
CA LEU A 102 -9.92 -11.21 -3.31
C LEU A 102 -11.15 -12.11 -3.09
N ILE A 103 -11.16 -13.30 -3.69
CA ILE A 103 -12.23 -14.29 -3.51
C ILE A 103 -12.29 -14.70 -2.04
N GLU A 104 -11.15 -15.07 -1.48
CA GLU A 104 -10.99 -15.45 -0.06
C GLU A 104 -11.33 -14.28 0.88
N GLY A 105 -11.00 -13.05 0.51
CA GLY A 105 -11.39 -11.85 1.25
C GLY A 105 -12.90 -11.70 1.39
N PHE A 106 -13.67 -12.03 0.35
CA PHE A 106 -15.13 -12.07 0.39
C PHE A 106 -15.63 -13.24 1.25
N GLU A 107 -15.04 -14.43 1.11
CA GLU A 107 -15.38 -15.59 1.93
C GLU A 107 -15.17 -15.33 3.43
N ASN A 108 -14.09 -14.62 3.79
CA ASN A 108 -13.81 -14.20 5.17
C ASN A 108 -14.87 -13.25 5.74
N MET A 109 -15.60 -12.53 4.89
CA MET A 109 -16.76 -11.71 5.27
C MET A 109 -18.07 -12.51 5.30
N GLY A 110 -18.05 -13.79 4.94
CA GLY A 110 -19.26 -14.60 4.73
C GLY A 110 -20.04 -14.22 3.47
N LEU A 111 -19.36 -13.64 2.48
CA LEU A 111 -19.95 -13.22 1.20
C LEU A 111 -19.41 -14.08 0.05
N ASN A 112 -20.22 -14.24 -0.99
CA ASN A 112 -19.78 -14.87 -2.23
C ASN A 112 -19.53 -13.79 -3.30
N ILE A 113 -18.30 -13.69 -3.78
CA ILE A 113 -17.94 -12.71 -4.82
C ILE A 113 -18.68 -12.96 -6.14
N ALA A 114 -19.15 -14.18 -6.41
CA ALA A 114 -19.93 -14.50 -7.60
C ALA A 114 -21.32 -13.82 -7.61
N ASP A 115 -21.81 -13.35 -6.46
CA ASP A 115 -23.08 -12.62 -6.36
C ASP A 115 -22.91 -11.13 -6.75
N ALA A 116 -21.69 -10.69 -7.04
CA ALA A 116 -21.40 -9.31 -7.44
C ALA A 116 -22.09 -8.94 -8.75
N SER A 117 -22.74 -7.78 -8.78
CA SER A 117 -23.32 -7.27 -10.02
C SER A 117 -22.22 -6.87 -11.01
N TYR A 118 -22.57 -6.69 -12.29
CA TYR A 118 -21.65 -6.13 -13.27
C TYR A 118 -21.08 -4.77 -12.85
N GLN A 119 -21.87 -3.93 -12.17
CA GLN A 119 -21.41 -2.64 -11.68
C GLN A 119 -20.42 -2.78 -10.51
N ASP A 120 -20.61 -3.78 -9.63
CA ASP A 120 -19.64 -4.11 -8.58
C ASP A 120 -18.32 -4.60 -9.19
N MET A 121 -18.40 -5.47 -10.21
CA MET A 121 -17.24 -6.02 -10.92
C MET A 121 -16.34 -4.93 -11.53
N ARG A 122 -16.91 -3.81 -11.97
CA ARG A 122 -16.19 -2.61 -12.46
C ARG A 122 -15.32 -1.92 -11.39
N SER A 123 -15.46 -2.29 -10.12
CA SER A 123 -14.57 -1.90 -9.03
C SER A 123 -13.77 -3.08 -8.47
N LEU A 124 -14.36 -4.28 -8.45
CA LEU A 124 -13.70 -5.48 -7.89
C LEU A 124 -12.47 -5.91 -8.69
N VAL A 125 -12.45 -5.75 -10.02
CA VAL A 125 -11.23 -6.02 -10.80
C VAL A 125 -10.05 -5.14 -10.38
N CYS A 126 -10.32 -3.93 -9.86
CA CYS A 126 -9.32 -3.05 -9.27
C CYS A 126 -8.91 -3.52 -7.86
N ALA A 127 -9.89 -3.95 -7.05
CA ALA A 127 -9.70 -4.41 -5.67
C ALA A 127 -8.82 -5.67 -5.53
N GLN A 128 -8.57 -6.40 -6.63
CA GLN A 128 -7.56 -7.47 -6.64
C GLN A 128 -6.17 -7.01 -6.22
N CYS A 129 -5.87 -5.73 -6.44
CA CYS A 129 -4.57 -5.11 -6.19
C CYS A 129 -4.66 -3.90 -5.26
N HIS A 130 -5.71 -3.09 -5.41
CA HIS A 130 -5.91 -1.82 -4.73
C HIS A 130 -6.65 -1.99 -3.39
N SER A 131 -6.06 -2.83 -2.52
CA SER A 131 -6.58 -3.17 -1.21
C SER A 131 -5.47 -3.36 -0.19
N GLU A 132 -5.82 -3.24 1.09
CA GLU A 132 -4.95 -3.57 2.20
C GLU A 132 -4.73 -5.08 2.29
N TYR A 133 -3.49 -5.46 2.60
CA TYR A 133 -3.11 -6.85 2.72
C TYR A 133 -1.95 -7.04 3.69
N TYR A 134 -1.85 -8.26 4.23
CA TYR A 134 -0.66 -8.74 4.94
C TYR A 134 -0.20 -10.09 4.41
N PHE A 135 0.97 -10.51 4.87
CA PHE A 135 1.52 -11.83 4.58
C PHE A 135 1.49 -12.70 5.84
N THR A 136 1.01 -13.93 5.71
CA THR A 136 1.14 -14.92 6.79
C THR A 136 2.62 -15.13 7.16
N LYS A 137 2.91 -15.36 8.45
CA LYS A 137 4.31 -15.44 8.91
C LYS A 137 5.06 -16.61 8.29
N ASP A 138 4.39 -17.74 8.06
CA ASP A 138 5.01 -19.00 7.65
C ASP A 138 5.17 -19.10 6.14
N THR A 139 4.05 -18.95 5.40
CA THR A 139 4.02 -19.17 3.95
C THR A 139 4.12 -17.89 3.12
N LYS A 140 4.11 -16.73 3.79
CA LYS A 140 4.04 -15.41 3.14
C LYS A 140 2.83 -15.26 2.20
N TYR A 141 1.77 -16.02 2.46
CA TYR A 141 0.54 -16.00 1.68
C TYR A 141 -0.17 -14.65 1.86
N LEU A 142 -0.67 -14.08 0.77
CA LEU A 142 -1.38 -12.81 0.78
C LEU A 142 -2.79 -12.99 1.34
N ILE A 143 -3.18 -12.18 2.32
CA ILE A 143 -4.54 -12.17 2.86
C ILE A 143 -5.03 -10.72 2.96
N PHE A 144 -6.27 -10.48 2.55
CA PHE A 144 -6.99 -9.25 2.85
C PHE A 144 -7.63 -9.36 4.25
N PRO A 145 -7.36 -8.42 5.19
CA PRO A 145 -7.78 -8.54 6.59
C PRO A 145 -9.27 -8.19 6.80
N TRP A 146 -10.16 -8.76 5.98
CA TRP A 146 -11.58 -8.40 5.92
C TRP A 146 -12.50 -9.27 6.79
N HIS A 147 -11.95 -10.07 7.70
CA HIS A 147 -12.73 -10.97 8.58
C HIS A 147 -13.80 -10.23 9.42
N ASN A 148 -13.60 -8.95 9.70
CA ASN A 148 -14.55 -8.08 10.39
C ASN A 148 -15.10 -6.97 9.47
N GLY A 149 -15.21 -7.26 8.17
CA GLY A 149 -15.58 -6.29 7.13
C GLY A 149 -14.41 -5.43 6.65
N THR A 150 -14.70 -4.47 5.78
CA THR A 150 -13.70 -3.64 5.08
C THR A 150 -13.42 -2.30 5.76
N THR A 151 -13.75 -2.15 7.05
CA THR A 151 -13.46 -0.90 7.79
C THR A 151 -12.04 -0.94 8.36
N MET A 152 -11.44 0.24 8.55
CA MET A 152 -10.13 0.36 9.21
C MET A 152 -10.15 -0.26 10.61
N GLU A 153 -11.20 0.00 11.40
CA GLU A 153 -11.37 -0.59 12.72
C GLU A 153 -11.59 -2.11 12.66
N GLY A 154 -12.30 -2.64 11.64
CA GLY A 154 -12.51 -4.07 11.46
C GLY A 154 -11.19 -4.81 11.24
N ALA A 155 -10.37 -4.29 10.33
CA ALA A 155 -9.02 -4.81 10.09
C ALA A 155 -8.12 -4.68 11.34
N GLU A 156 -8.19 -3.58 12.09
CA GLU A 156 -7.47 -3.41 13.36
C GLU A 156 -7.84 -4.49 14.39
N GLN A 157 -9.15 -4.70 14.60
CA GLN A 157 -9.66 -5.71 15.51
C GLN A 157 -9.22 -7.12 15.09
N TYR A 158 -9.22 -7.40 13.78
CA TYR A 158 -8.74 -8.66 13.25
C TYR A 158 -7.24 -8.86 13.56
N TYR A 159 -6.40 -7.89 13.19
CA TYR A 159 -4.96 -7.97 13.45
C TYR A 159 -4.62 -8.12 14.93
N ASP A 160 -5.33 -7.42 15.81
CA ASP A 160 -5.15 -7.54 17.26
C ASP A 160 -5.59 -8.92 17.77
N SER A 161 -6.67 -9.50 17.23
CA SER A 161 -7.16 -10.84 17.61
C SER A 161 -6.15 -11.96 17.31
N ILE A 162 -5.36 -11.80 16.25
CA ILE A 162 -4.30 -12.75 15.85
C ILE A 162 -2.91 -12.29 16.31
N GLN A 163 -2.83 -11.22 17.12
CA GLN A 163 -1.59 -10.63 17.62
C GLN A 163 -0.55 -10.34 16.50
N PHE A 164 -1.03 -9.90 15.34
CA PHE A 164 -0.21 -9.69 14.16
C PHE A 164 0.57 -8.38 14.21
N PHE A 165 1.76 -8.39 13.65
CA PHE A 165 2.54 -7.20 13.34
C PHE A 165 3.48 -7.53 12.17
N ASP A 166 3.70 -6.56 11.31
CA ASP A 166 4.62 -6.67 10.17
C ASP A 166 6.08 -6.56 10.61
N TYR A 167 6.34 -5.65 11.54
CA TYR A 167 7.69 -5.41 12.07
C TYR A 167 7.69 -4.79 13.46
N THR A 168 8.79 -4.97 14.17
CA THR A 168 9.07 -4.22 15.39
C THR A 168 9.80 -2.93 15.03
N HIS A 169 9.22 -1.80 15.40
CA HIS A 169 9.78 -0.49 15.10
C HIS A 169 11.16 -0.30 15.73
N LYS A 170 12.16 0.13 14.94
CA LYS A 170 13.58 0.16 15.39
C LYS A 170 13.83 1.07 16.60
N LEU A 171 13.16 2.22 16.67
CA LEU A 171 13.34 3.22 17.73
C LEU A 171 12.50 2.88 18.97
N SER A 172 11.17 3.03 18.85
CA SER A 172 10.20 2.80 19.91
C SER A 172 10.03 1.34 20.38
N LYS A 173 10.48 0.35 19.60
CA LYS A 173 10.21 -1.09 19.83
C LYS A 173 8.73 -1.50 19.76
N THR A 174 7.86 -0.62 19.27
CA THR A 174 6.45 -0.94 19.07
C THR A 174 6.26 -2.03 18.00
N PRO A 175 5.40 -3.04 18.21
CA PRO A 175 4.95 -3.93 17.14
C PRO A 175 3.98 -3.20 16.20
N ILE A 176 4.37 -2.94 14.97
CA ILE A 176 3.62 -2.12 13.99
C ILE A 176 2.94 -2.98 12.94
N ILE A 177 1.73 -2.58 12.55
CA ILE A 177 1.05 -3.01 11.32
C ILE A 177 1.33 -1.97 10.24
N LYS A 178 1.73 -2.39 9.05
CA LYS A 178 1.84 -1.54 7.87
C LYS A 178 0.53 -1.64 7.08
N ALA A 179 -0.02 -0.50 6.66
CA ALA A 179 -1.12 -0.47 5.71
C ALA A 179 -0.63 -0.24 4.27
N GLN A 180 -1.20 -0.93 3.28
CA GLN A 180 -0.87 -0.84 1.87
C GLN A 180 -2.12 -0.47 1.09
N HIS A 181 -2.13 0.72 0.51
CA HIS A 181 -3.12 1.19 -0.48
C HIS A 181 -4.55 0.60 -0.31
N PRO A 182 -5.24 0.84 0.82
CA PRO A 182 -6.63 0.43 1.06
C PRO A 182 -7.62 1.28 0.24
N ASP A 183 -7.37 1.35 -1.07
CA ASP A 183 -8.10 2.21 -1.99
C ASP A 183 -9.55 1.76 -2.11
N TYR A 184 -9.80 0.45 -2.28
CA TYR A 184 -11.15 -0.10 -2.36
C TYR A 184 -11.92 0.09 -1.05
N GLU A 185 -11.29 -0.23 0.07
CA GLU A 185 -11.88 -0.13 1.40
C GLU A 185 -12.27 1.30 1.75
N ILE A 186 -11.37 2.27 1.52
CA ILE A 186 -11.66 3.69 1.75
C ILE A 186 -12.71 4.17 0.75
N TYR A 187 -12.60 3.82 -0.54
CA TYR A 187 -13.59 4.17 -1.56
C TYR A 187 -15.00 3.74 -1.16
N LYS A 188 -15.18 2.53 -0.61
CA LYS A 188 -16.48 2.00 -0.17
C LYS A 188 -17.14 2.86 0.92
N MET A 189 -16.36 3.62 1.69
CA MET A 189 -16.88 4.56 2.70
C MET A 189 -17.30 5.92 2.11
N GLY A 190 -16.98 6.16 0.85
CA GLY A 190 -17.19 7.42 0.15
C GLY A 190 -18.57 7.57 -0.49
N ILE A 191 -18.98 8.82 -0.71
CA ILE A 191 -20.28 9.13 -1.31
C ILE A 191 -20.43 8.58 -2.74
N HIS A 192 -19.35 8.55 -3.53
CA HIS A 192 -19.39 8.01 -4.89
C HIS A 192 -19.75 6.51 -4.88
N ALA A 193 -19.10 5.71 -4.02
CA ALA A 193 -19.43 4.30 -3.86
C ALA A 193 -20.86 4.09 -3.33
N GLN A 194 -21.28 4.90 -2.34
CA GLN A 194 -22.65 4.86 -1.79
C GLN A 194 -23.72 5.18 -2.84
N ARG A 195 -23.37 5.89 -3.92
CA ARG A 195 -24.25 6.19 -5.06
C ARG A 195 -24.04 5.25 -6.25
N GLY A 196 -23.25 4.19 -6.09
CA GLY A 196 -23.03 3.16 -7.12
C GLY A 196 -22.06 3.55 -8.23
N VAL A 197 -21.28 4.63 -8.08
CA VAL A 197 -20.25 5.03 -9.04
C VAL A 197 -19.01 4.15 -8.85
N SER A 198 -18.64 3.37 -9.86
CA SER A 198 -17.53 2.41 -9.84
C SER A 198 -16.16 3.08 -10.05
N CYS A 199 -15.08 2.36 -9.73
CA CYS A 199 -13.72 2.79 -10.07
C CYS A 199 -13.57 3.12 -11.58
N ALA A 200 -14.14 2.26 -12.43
CA ALA A 200 -14.08 2.40 -13.88
C ALA A 200 -14.83 3.64 -14.40
N ASP A 201 -15.87 4.14 -13.72
CA ASP A 201 -16.59 5.34 -14.17
C ASP A 201 -15.69 6.59 -14.19
N CYS A 202 -14.74 6.68 -13.26
CA CYS A 202 -13.80 7.79 -13.17
C CYS A 202 -12.46 7.50 -13.88
N HIS A 203 -11.91 6.30 -13.70
CA HIS A 203 -10.55 5.98 -14.16
C HIS A 203 -10.50 5.32 -15.54
N MET A 204 -11.63 4.79 -16.02
CA MET A 204 -11.76 4.14 -17.32
C MET A 204 -13.03 4.65 -18.05
N PRO A 205 -13.15 5.98 -18.24
CA PRO A 205 -14.37 6.56 -18.79
C PRO A 205 -14.64 6.00 -20.19
N TYR A 206 -15.92 5.95 -20.53
CA TYR A 206 -16.32 5.60 -21.88
C TYR A 206 -15.93 6.71 -22.87
N ILE A 207 -15.30 6.31 -23.97
CA ILE A 207 -15.00 7.17 -25.12
C ILE A 207 -15.96 6.78 -26.25
N SER A 208 -16.52 7.78 -26.91
CA SER A 208 -17.35 7.61 -28.10
C SER A 208 -16.61 8.19 -29.30
N GLU A 209 -16.20 7.34 -30.23
CA GLU A 209 -15.45 7.72 -31.42
C GLU A 209 -16.02 6.99 -32.64
N GLY A 210 -16.41 7.73 -33.68
CA GLY A 210 -16.95 7.13 -34.91
C GLY A 210 -18.19 6.24 -34.72
N GLY A 211 -19.00 6.49 -33.68
CA GLY A 211 -20.18 5.67 -33.34
C GLY A 211 -19.88 4.40 -32.53
N VAL A 212 -18.61 4.14 -32.21
CA VAL A 212 -18.18 3.04 -31.34
C VAL A 212 -17.95 3.58 -29.93
N LYS A 213 -18.51 2.89 -28.93
CA LYS A 213 -18.28 3.18 -27.51
C LYS A 213 -17.32 2.14 -26.93
N TYR A 214 -16.22 2.58 -26.35
CA TYR A 214 -15.25 1.72 -25.68
C TYR A 214 -14.78 2.34 -24.37
N SER A 215 -14.29 1.53 -23.43
CA SER A 215 -13.68 2.05 -22.20
C SER A 215 -12.23 2.45 -22.43
N SER A 216 -11.86 3.65 -22.00
CA SER A 216 -10.45 4.03 -21.93
C SER A 216 -9.70 3.06 -21.01
N HIS A 217 -8.64 2.44 -21.50
CA HIS A 217 -7.73 1.62 -20.69
C HIS A 217 -6.48 2.38 -20.24
N HIS A 218 -6.39 3.68 -20.56
CA HIS A 218 -5.37 4.54 -20.02
C HIS A 218 -5.78 4.99 -18.60
N VAL A 219 -5.62 4.07 -17.64
CA VAL A 219 -5.90 4.33 -16.22
C VAL A 219 -4.94 5.42 -15.73
N GLN A 220 -5.49 6.59 -15.42
CA GLN A 220 -4.76 7.78 -15.00
C GLN A 220 -5.59 8.62 -14.02
N SER A 221 -5.08 9.79 -13.66
CA SER A 221 -5.85 10.77 -12.88
C SER A 221 -7.11 11.19 -13.66
N PRO A 222 -8.33 11.06 -13.11
CA PRO A 222 -9.56 11.51 -13.76
C PRO A 222 -9.55 13.02 -14.05
N LEU A 223 -8.80 13.78 -13.27
CA LEU A 223 -8.59 15.21 -13.47
C LEU A 223 -7.91 15.58 -14.80
N ALA A 224 -7.31 14.61 -15.50
CA ALA A 224 -6.75 14.83 -16.84
C ALA A 224 -7.84 14.88 -17.93
N ASN A 225 -9.06 14.44 -17.64
CA ASN A 225 -10.16 14.34 -18.60
C ASN A 225 -11.52 14.57 -17.91
N ILE A 226 -11.69 15.75 -17.31
CA ILE A 226 -12.84 16.05 -16.42
C ILE A 226 -14.17 16.01 -17.17
N ASN A 227 -14.22 16.50 -18.41
CA ASN A 227 -15.41 16.44 -19.25
C ASN A 227 -16.01 15.02 -19.41
N ASN A 228 -15.16 14.01 -19.58
CA ASN A 228 -15.56 12.61 -19.81
C ASN A 228 -15.65 11.78 -18.52
N THR A 229 -15.23 12.33 -17.38
CA THR A 229 -15.20 11.62 -16.10
C THR A 229 -16.16 12.24 -15.08
N CYS A 230 -16.02 13.52 -14.76
CA CYS A 230 -16.84 14.19 -13.75
C CYS A 230 -18.11 14.81 -14.38
N GLN A 231 -18.00 15.50 -15.51
CA GLN A 231 -19.12 16.29 -16.08
C GLN A 231 -20.18 15.44 -16.79
N VAL A 232 -20.01 14.13 -16.84
CA VAL A 232 -21.10 13.19 -17.19
C VAL A 232 -22.19 13.19 -16.11
N CYS A 233 -21.85 13.55 -14.86
CA CYS A 233 -22.76 13.63 -13.71
C CYS A 233 -22.86 15.04 -13.11
N HIS A 234 -21.78 15.82 -13.18
CA HIS A 234 -21.65 17.15 -12.57
C HIS A 234 -21.89 18.28 -13.58
N ARG A 235 -22.42 19.42 -13.12
CA ARG A 235 -22.77 20.57 -13.98
C ARG A 235 -21.87 21.78 -13.78
N GLU A 236 -20.99 21.70 -12.79
CA GLU A 236 -19.97 22.68 -12.45
C GLU A 236 -18.87 22.74 -13.53
N SER A 237 -18.12 23.85 -13.53
CA SER A 237 -16.98 24.00 -14.44
C SER A 237 -15.86 23.01 -14.13
N GLU A 238 -15.01 22.70 -15.11
CA GLU A 238 -13.85 21.85 -14.86
C GLU A 238 -12.90 22.44 -13.81
N GLU A 239 -12.79 23.76 -13.76
CA GLU A 239 -11.98 24.49 -12.79
C GLU A 239 -12.54 24.33 -11.38
N ASP A 240 -13.85 24.52 -11.18
CA ASP A 240 -14.48 24.36 -9.87
C ASP A 240 -14.32 22.94 -9.33
N LEU A 241 -14.56 21.94 -10.17
CA LEU A 241 -14.39 20.53 -9.81
C LEU A 241 -12.94 20.21 -9.44
N ARG A 242 -11.98 20.69 -10.23
CA ARG A 242 -10.55 20.53 -9.97
C ARG A 242 -10.14 21.19 -8.65
N ASN A 243 -10.61 22.41 -8.42
CA ASN A 243 -10.33 23.16 -7.20
C ASN A 243 -10.92 22.48 -5.96
N ALA A 244 -12.12 21.90 -6.07
CA ALA A 244 -12.74 21.11 -5.01
C ALA A 244 -11.93 19.85 -4.66
N VAL A 245 -11.34 19.16 -5.66
CA VAL A 245 -10.43 18.04 -5.40
C VAL A 245 -9.16 18.50 -4.68
N PHE A 246 -8.52 19.57 -5.16
CA PHE A 246 -7.31 20.08 -4.54
C PHE A 246 -7.54 20.65 -3.14
N GLU A 247 -8.70 21.24 -2.87
CA GLU A 247 -9.10 21.70 -1.54
C GLU A 247 -9.17 20.53 -0.54
N ARG A 248 -9.87 19.45 -0.89
CA ARG A 248 -9.91 18.22 -0.06
C ARG A 248 -8.52 17.65 0.20
N GLN A 249 -7.67 17.60 -0.82
CA GLN A 249 -6.29 17.13 -0.69
C GLN A 249 -5.47 18.03 0.26
N ARG A 250 -5.59 19.35 0.16
CA ARG A 250 -4.91 20.29 1.05
C ARG A 250 -5.37 20.11 2.50
N SER A 251 -6.67 20.11 2.77
CA SER A 251 -7.21 19.92 4.12
C SER A 251 -6.79 18.58 4.74
N ALA A 252 -6.78 17.50 3.94
CA ALA A 252 -6.30 16.21 4.38
C ALA A 252 -4.80 16.22 4.71
N ASN A 253 -3.98 16.87 3.87
CA ASN A 253 -2.54 17.00 4.09
C ASN A 253 -2.18 17.82 5.33
N GLU A 254 -2.99 18.82 5.69
CA GLU A 254 -2.79 19.59 6.93
C GLU A 254 -2.87 18.68 8.16
N ILE A 255 -3.93 17.87 8.27
CA ILE A 255 -4.08 16.92 9.39
C ILE A 255 -2.98 15.86 9.33
N ARG A 256 -2.67 15.34 8.14
CA ARG A 256 -1.57 14.37 7.96
C ARG A 256 -0.25 14.88 8.51
N ASN A 257 0.12 16.12 8.17
CA ASN A 257 1.40 16.70 8.61
C ASN A 257 1.46 16.86 10.13
N LEU A 258 0.33 17.18 10.78
CA LEU A 258 0.24 17.20 12.24
C LEU A 258 0.45 15.80 12.83
N VAL A 259 -0.27 14.80 12.31
CA VAL A 259 -0.13 13.40 12.75
C VAL A 259 1.30 12.91 12.60
N GLU A 260 1.94 13.13 11.44
CA GLU A 260 3.29 12.68 11.16
C GLU A 260 4.31 13.30 12.11
N LYS A 261 4.16 14.59 12.42
CA LYS A 261 5.00 15.28 13.40
C LYS A 261 4.85 14.64 14.78
N GLU A 262 3.62 14.57 15.29
CA GLU A 262 3.34 14.09 16.64
C GLU A 262 3.70 12.61 16.83
N LEU A 263 3.41 11.78 15.83
CA LEU A 263 3.73 10.35 15.85
C LEU A 263 5.24 10.10 15.72
N ALA A 264 5.95 10.86 14.88
CA ALA A 264 7.41 10.78 14.80
C ALA A 264 8.05 11.17 16.14
N THR A 265 7.57 12.23 16.78
CA THR A 265 8.00 12.63 18.11
C THR A 265 7.69 11.54 19.15
N ALA A 266 6.52 10.90 19.12
CA ALA A 266 6.20 9.80 20.03
C ALA A 266 7.18 8.62 19.90
N HIS A 267 7.61 8.26 18.69
CA HIS A 267 8.62 7.21 18.52
C HIS A 267 9.99 7.58 19.09
N LEU A 268 10.38 8.85 18.99
CA LEU A 268 11.65 9.39 19.49
C LEU A 268 11.64 9.52 21.02
N GLU A 269 10.53 9.99 21.59
CA GLU A 269 10.29 10.01 23.04
C GLU A 269 10.28 8.59 23.62
N ALA A 270 9.71 7.62 22.91
CA ALA A 270 9.75 6.22 23.30
C ALA A 270 11.17 5.65 23.28
N GLN A 271 11.97 5.96 22.26
CA GLN A 271 13.39 5.61 22.23
C GLN A 271 14.14 6.19 23.43
N PHE A 272 13.94 7.48 23.71
CA PHE A 272 14.58 8.14 24.84
C PHE A 272 14.17 7.53 26.19
N ALA A 273 12.90 7.15 26.35
CA ALA A 273 12.43 6.44 27.54
C ALA A 273 13.16 5.10 27.73
N TRP A 274 13.39 4.33 26.65
CA TRP A 274 14.21 3.12 26.72
C TRP A 274 15.66 3.40 27.15
N GLU A 275 16.28 4.44 26.60
CA GLU A 275 17.64 4.86 26.97
C GLU A 275 17.73 5.32 28.44
N LYS A 276 16.61 5.78 29.03
CA LYS A 276 16.47 6.11 30.45
C LYS A 276 16.12 4.93 31.36
N GLY A 277 16.04 3.71 30.81
CA GLY A 277 15.79 2.50 31.58
C GLY A 277 14.31 2.21 31.83
N ALA A 278 13.40 2.71 30.98
CA ALA A 278 12.01 2.26 31.01
C ALA A 278 11.91 0.74 30.83
N THR A 279 10.95 0.14 31.51
CA THR A 279 10.63 -1.28 31.40
C THR A 279 9.48 -1.52 30.42
N GLU A 280 9.36 -2.74 29.90
CA GLU A 280 8.23 -3.12 29.02
C GLU A 280 6.86 -2.86 29.67
N THR A 281 6.75 -3.10 30.97
CA THR A 281 5.50 -2.85 31.72
C THR A 281 5.17 -1.35 31.76
N GLN A 282 6.16 -0.48 31.96
CA GLN A 282 5.94 0.97 31.94
C GLN A 282 5.57 1.48 30.56
N MET A 283 6.14 0.88 29.50
CA MET A 283 5.97 1.34 28.13
C MET A 283 4.69 0.81 27.45
N LYS A 284 4.09 -0.26 27.97
CA LYS A 284 2.95 -0.98 27.36
C LYS A 284 1.88 -0.06 26.76
N ASP A 285 1.33 0.86 27.55
CA ASP A 285 0.22 1.72 27.11
C ASP A 285 0.66 2.71 26.02
N ALA A 286 1.85 3.30 26.17
CA ALA A 286 2.42 4.19 25.16
C ALA A 286 2.68 3.46 23.83
N LEU A 287 3.23 2.24 23.86
CA LEU A 287 3.49 1.45 22.66
C LEU A 287 2.19 1.06 21.95
N GLN A 288 1.16 0.68 22.71
CA GLN A 288 -0.16 0.39 22.13
C GLN A 288 -0.75 1.62 21.44
N LEU A 289 -0.67 2.80 22.06
CA LEU A 289 -1.15 4.05 21.47
C LEU A 289 -0.35 4.45 20.21
N ILE A 290 0.97 4.21 20.19
CA ILE A 290 1.81 4.40 19.00
C ILE A 290 1.34 3.47 17.87
N ARG A 291 1.14 2.17 18.16
CA ARG A 291 0.65 1.19 17.18
C ARG A 291 -0.69 1.63 16.59
N GLN A 292 -1.63 1.98 17.45
CA GLN A 292 -2.98 2.42 17.07
C GLN A 292 -2.97 3.71 16.25
N SER A 293 -2.12 4.68 16.62
CA SER A 293 -1.93 5.90 15.84
C SER A 293 -1.35 5.56 14.48
N GLN A 294 -0.25 4.81 14.43
CA GLN A 294 0.43 4.52 13.17
C GLN A 294 -0.44 3.72 12.22
N TRP A 295 -1.20 2.73 12.71
CA TRP A 295 -2.16 1.99 11.89
C TRP A 295 -3.16 2.92 11.21
N ARG A 296 -3.79 3.82 11.97
CA ARG A 296 -4.79 4.79 11.46
C ARG A 296 -4.17 5.74 10.45
N TRP A 297 -3.03 6.35 10.81
CA TRP A 297 -2.30 7.22 9.90
C TRP A 297 -1.97 6.51 8.59
N ASP A 298 -1.36 5.34 8.67
CA ASP A 298 -0.88 4.59 7.50
C ASP A 298 -2.07 4.12 6.65
N TYR A 299 -3.15 3.63 7.27
CA TYR A 299 -4.36 3.22 6.56
C TYR A 299 -4.94 4.37 5.73
N ALA A 300 -5.01 5.58 6.29
CA ALA A 300 -5.45 6.74 5.52
C ALA A 300 -4.45 7.05 4.39
N VAL A 301 -3.19 7.35 4.72
CA VAL A 301 -2.24 7.93 3.74
C VAL A 301 -1.72 6.93 2.70
N ALA A 302 -1.83 5.62 2.96
CA ALA A 302 -1.44 4.61 1.99
C ALA A 302 -2.38 4.62 0.76
N SER A 303 -3.63 5.10 0.90
CA SER A 303 -4.51 5.42 -0.23
C SER A 303 -4.26 6.84 -0.72
N HIS A 304 -3.56 6.97 -1.85
CA HIS A 304 -3.25 8.29 -2.43
C HIS A 304 -4.49 9.03 -2.93
N GLY A 305 -5.54 8.30 -3.31
CA GLY A 305 -6.84 8.86 -3.72
C GLY A 305 -7.83 9.04 -2.56
N GLY A 306 -7.52 8.53 -1.35
CA GLY A 306 -8.47 8.42 -0.24
C GLY A 306 -9.12 9.75 0.17
N SER A 307 -8.35 10.84 0.14
CA SER A 307 -8.86 12.19 0.44
C SER A 307 -9.94 12.69 -0.55
N PHE A 308 -10.01 12.14 -1.75
CA PHE A 308 -11.08 12.40 -2.71
C PHE A 308 -12.16 11.30 -2.69
N HIS A 309 -11.76 10.03 -2.58
CA HIS A 309 -12.70 8.91 -2.61
C HIS A 309 -13.66 8.95 -1.42
N ALA A 310 -13.15 9.20 -0.22
CA ALA A 310 -13.94 9.32 1.01
C ALA A 310 -13.39 10.39 1.95
N PRO A 311 -13.52 11.70 1.60
CA PRO A 311 -12.90 12.80 2.35
C PRO A 311 -13.25 12.81 3.84
N VAL A 312 -14.52 12.55 4.18
CA VAL A 312 -14.98 12.53 5.58
C VAL A 312 -14.35 11.39 6.37
N GLU A 313 -14.33 10.19 5.80
CA GLU A 313 -13.73 9.02 6.45
C GLU A 313 -12.21 9.18 6.59
N PHE A 314 -11.55 9.65 5.53
CA PHE A 314 -10.11 9.90 5.53
C PHE A 314 -9.72 10.89 6.64
N GLN A 315 -10.45 12.01 6.77
CA GLN A 315 -10.20 12.98 7.83
C GLN A 315 -10.52 12.41 9.22
N ARG A 316 -11.61 11.65 9.39
CA ARG A 316 -11.96 10.99 10.65
C ARG A 316 -10.84 10.06 11.13
N ILE A 317 -10.33 9.21 10.24
CA ILE A 317 -9.23 8.29 10.55
C ILE A 317 -7.98 9.06 10.98
N LEU A 318 -7.61 10.12 10.25
CA LEU A 318 -6.45 10.95 10.62
C LEU A 318 -6.65 11.69 11.94
N SER A 319 -7.85 12.22 12.23
CA SER A 319 -8.14 12.83 13.53
C SER A 319 -8.03 11.83 14.68
N HIS A 320 -8.50 10.59 14.49
CA HIS A 320 -8.32 9.52 15.47
C HIS A 320 -6.84 9.15 15.65
N SER A 321 -6.06 9.15 14.57
CA SER A 321 -4.61 8.98 14.66
C SER A 321 -3.96 10.07 15.50
N LEU A 322 -4.32 11.35 15.27
CA LEU A 322 -3.75 12.48 16.00
C LEU A 322 -4.03 12.39 17.51
N ASP A 323 -5.25 12.04 17.88
CA ASP A 323 -5.63 11.81 19.28
C ASP A 323 -4.79 10.69 19.93
N ARG A 324 -4.58 9.58 19.21
CA ARG A 324 -3.72 8.47 19.69
C ARG A 324 -2.25 8.87 19.81
N ALA A 325 -1.72 9.65 18.87
CA ALA A 325 -0.36 10.18 18.94
C ALA A 325 -0.17 11.07 20.18
N HIS A 326 -1.08 12.03 20.41
CA HIS A 326 -1.00 12.90 21.60
C HIS A 326 -1.13 12.11 22.91
N LYS A 327 -2.03 11.13 22.98
CA LYS A 327 -2.14 10.23 24.15
C LYS A 327 -0.87 9.41 24.37
N ALA A 328 -0.23 8.93 23.30
CA ALA A 328 1.05 8.23 23.42
C ALA A 328 2.12 9.14 24.03
N ARG A 329 2.27 10.36 23.51
CA ARG A 329 3.22 11.36 24.05
C ARG A 329 2.94 11.69 25.52
N PHE A 330 1.67 11.82 25.89
CA PHE A 330 1.27 12.03 27.28
C PHE A 330 1.70 10.85 28.18
N GLU A 331 1.45 9.60 27.79
CA GLU A 331 1.89 8.44 28.57
C GLU A 331 3.42 8.32 28.61
N LEU A 332 4.13 8.65 27.53
CA LEU A 332 5.59 8.71 27.52
C LEU A 332 6.12 9.76 28.50
N SER A 333 5.50 10.94 28.59
CA SER A 333 5.88 11.96 29.57
C SER A 333 5.73 11.47 31.01
N LYS A 334 4.69 10.67 31.32
CA LYS A 334 4.50 10.07 32.64
C LYS A 334 5.55 9.01 32.94
N VAL A 335 5.90 8.18 31.95
CA VAL A 335 6.98 7.19 32.09
C VAL A 335 8.30 7.90 32.40
N LEU A 336 8.65 8.92 31.62
CA LEU A 336 9.86 9.71 31.82
C LEU A 336 9.87 10.41 33.18
N ALA A 337 8.75 11.00 33.62
CA ALA A 337 8.65 11.62 34.94
C ALA A 337 8.88 10.62 36.08
N ARG A 338 8.36 9.40 35.98
CA ARG A 338 8.63 8.32 36.95
C ARG A 338 10.10 7.88 36.97
N LEU A 339 10.81 8.06 35.87
CA LEU A 339 12.25 7.86 35.75
C LEU A 339 13.06 9.11 36.15
N GLY A 340 12.41 10.14 36.69
CA GLY A 340 13.06 11.37 37.16
C GLY A 340 13.38 12.38 36.07
N TYR A 341 12.79 12.26 34.88
CA TYR A 341 12.99 13.19 33.76
C TYR A 341 11.74 14.03 33.48
N THR A 342 11.84 15.34 33.68
CA THR A 342 10.74 16.30 33.51
C THR A 342 11.02 17.40 32.48
N GLY A 343 12.15 17.31 31.77
CA GLY A 343 12.53 18.26 30.72
C GLY A 343 11.93 17.93 29.36
N GLU A 344 12.24 18.75 28.37
CA GLU A 344 11.91 18.47 26.97
C GLU A 344 12.87 17.42 26.39
N VAL A 345 12.32 16.34 25.83
CA VAL A 345 13.12 15.28 25.20
C VAL A 345 13.95 15.85 24.04
N PRO A 346 15.28 15.65 24.02
CA PRO A 346 16.11 16.11 22.92
C PRO A 346 15.80 15.33 21.65
N LEU A 347 15.27 16.03 20.63
CA LEU A 347 14.93 15.42 19.35
C LEU A 347 16.09 15.54 18.35
N PRO A 348 16.40 14.48 17.58
CA PRO A 348 17.38 14.56 16.50
C PRO A 348 16.89 15.45 15.36
N ASP A 349 17.84 15.96 14.57
CA ASP A 349 17.52 16.64 13.32
C ASP A 349 17.12 15.61 12.25
N ILE A 350 15.83 15.60 11.92
CA ILE A 350 15.22 14.76 10.88
C ILE A 350 14.61 15.60 9.75
N SER A 351 15.11 16.83 9.56
CA SER A 351 14.58 17.82 8.61
C SER A 351 14.68 17.43 7.13
N SER A 352 15.49 16.43 6.79
CA SER A 352 15.61 15.90 5.42
C SER A 352 15.52 14.38 5.41
N LYS A 353 15.21 13.82 4.23
CA LYS A 353 15.20 12.36 4.00
C LYS A 353 16.53 11.73 4.41
N GLU A 354 17.65 12.34 4.01
CA GLU A 354 19.00 11.85 4.26
C GLU A 354 19.31 11.81 5.76
N LYS A 355 18.97 12.89 6.48
CA LYS A 355 19.17 12.96 7.94
C LYS A 355 18.31 11.93 8.67
N ALA A 356 17.04 11.80 8.28
CA ALA A 356 16.13 10.82 8.87
C ALA A 356 16.59 9.37 8.60
N GLN A 357 17.07 9.06 7.38
CA GLN A 357 17.59 7.74 7.02
C GLN A 357 18.90 7.42 7.76
N ALA A 358 19.81 8.37 7.86
CA ALA A 358 21.05 8.23 8.62
C ALA A 358 20.77 8.00 10.11
N TYR A 359 19.83 8.76 10.70
CA TYR A 359 19.47 8.62 12.12
C TYR A 359 18.93 7.22 12.45
N ILE A 360 18.13 6.63 11.57
CA ILE A 360 17.63 5.26 11.75
C ILE A 360 18.65 4.19 11.30
N GLY A 361 19.88 4.59 10.97
CA GLY A 361 21.00 3.71 10.65
C GLY A 361 20.91 2.99 9.31
N LEU A 362 20.36 3.63 8.27
CA LEU A 362 20.40 3.13 6.90
C LEU A 362 21.67 3.60 6.18
N ASP A 363 22.44 2.68 5.63
CA ASP A 363 23.56 2.97 4.72
C ASP A 363 23.02 3.12 3.29
N MET A 364 22.47 4.30 2.99
CA MET A 364 21.87 4.57 1.69
C MET A 364 22.85 4.53 0.51
N PRO A 365 24.12 4.98 0.63
CA PRO A 365 25.11 4.75 -0.41
C PRO A 365 25.28 3.26 -0.75
N LYS A 366 25.40 2.39 0.26
CA LYS A 366 25.49 0.95 0.04
C LYS A 366 24.22 0.36 -0.59
N GLU A 367 23.05 0.69 -0.05
CA GLU A 367 21.76 0.19 -0.58
C GLU A 367 21.59 0.54 -2.06
N ARG A 368 21.96 1.76 -2.46
CA ARG A 368 21.89 2.21 -3.86
C ARG A 368 22.95 1.54 -4.74
N ALA A 369 24.17 1.35 -4.24
CA ALA A 369 25.24 0.69 -4.97
C ALA A 369 24.91 -0.79 -5.23
N ASP A 370 24.43 -1.50 -4.21
CA ASP A 370 24.00 -2.89 -4.31
C ASP A 370 22.82 -3.01 -5.29
N LYS A 371 21.83 -2.11 -5.19
CA LYS A 371 20.70 -2.10 -6.13
C LYS A 371 21.14 -1.85 -7.56
N LYS A 372 22.04 -0.89 -7.78
CA LYS A 372 22.58 -0.61 -9.12
C LYS A 372 23.26 -1.84 -9.69
N LYS A 373 24.09 -2.54 -8.90
CA LYS A 373 24.73 -3.79 -9.33
C LYS A 373 23.70 -4.84 -9.75
N PHE A 374 22.64 -5.03 -8.96
CA PHE A 374 21.55 -5.93 -9.30
C PHE A 374 20.86 -5.56 -10.62
N LEU A 375 20.53 -4.27 -10.81
CA LEU A 375 19.90 -3.77 -12.03
C LEU A 375 20.78 -3.91 -13.27
N ASP A 376 22.10 -3.76 -13.12
CA ASP A 376 23.05 -3.84 -14.24
C ASP A 376 23.40 -5.30 -14.62
N THR A 377 23.16 -6.27 -13.73
CA THR A 377 23.65 -7.66 -13.91
C THR A 377 22.54 -8.70 -13.93
N VAL A 378 21.64 -8.68 -12.96
CA VAL A 378 20.63 -9.74 -12.77
C VAL A 378 19.39 -9.48 -13.62
N VAL A 379 18.87 -8.25 -13.63
CA VAL A 379 17.67 -7.90 -14.41
C VAL A 379 17.85 -8.12 -15.93
N PRO A 380 18.99 -7.74 -16.56
CA PRO A 380 19.20 -8.03 -17.98
C PRO A 380 19.19 -9.53 -18.28
N GLU A 381 19.73 -10.35 -17.38
CA GLU A 381 19.72 -11.81 -17.51
C GLU A 381 18.30 -12.38 -17.35
N TRP A 382 17.51 -11.88 -16.39
CA TRP A 382 16.08 -12.23 -16.27
C TRP A 382 15.33 -11.95 -17.58
N LEU A 383 15.49 -10.75 -18.16
CA LEU A 383 14.83 -10.37 -19.39
C LEU A 383 15.32 -11.19 -20.60
N LYS A 384 16.60 -11.57 -20.63
CA LYS A 384 17.17 -12.44 -21.67
C LYS A 384 16.57 -13.85 -21.59
N GLN A 385 16.48 -14.42 -20.39
CA GLN A 385 15.86 -15.74 -20.16
C GLN A 385 14.37 -15.71 -20.52
N ALA A 386 13.65 -14.67 -20.09
CA ALA A 386 12.25 -14.48 -20.43
C ALA A 386 12.01 -14.43 -21.94
N LYS A 387 12.87 -13.72 -22.69
CA LYS A 387 12.81 -13.67 -24.17
C LYS A 387 13.11 -15.04 -24.79
N ALA A 388 14.15 -15.74 -24.31
CA ALA A 388 14.49 -17.08 -24.80
C ALA A 388 13.33 -18.08 -24.57
N ASN A 389 12.62 -17.95 -23.45
CA ASN A 389 11.46 -18.75 -23.08
C ASN A 389 10.13 -18.23 -23.69
N LYS A 390 10.18 -17.21 -24.56
CA LYS A 390 9.01 -16.58 -25.21
C LYS A 390 7.97 -16.04 -24.21
N ARG A 391 8.40 -15.63 -23.01
CA ARG A 391 7.59 -14.96 -21.98
C ARG A 391 7.51 -13.46 -22.18
N LEU A 392 8.52 -12.88 -22.82
CA LEU A 392 8.57 -11.47 -23.16
C LEU A 392 8.77 -11.31 -24.67
N ILE A 393 7.78 -10.75 -25.34
CA ILE A 393 7.90 -10.33 -26.74
C ILE A 393 8.24 -8.84 -26.71
N SER A 394 9.51 -8.48 -26.94
CA SER A 394 9.79 -7.08 -27.26
C SER A 394 9.09 -6.79 -28.58
N ALA A 395 8.14 -5.87 -28.62
CA ALA A 395 7.70 -5.31 -29.89
C ALA A 395 8.96 -4.80 -30.60
N GLN A 396 9.37 -5.47 -31.68
CA GLN A 396 10.27 -4.86 -32.65
C GLN A 396 9.49 -3.67 -33.21
N ARG A 397 9.74 -2.48 -32.68
CA ARG A 397 9.35 -1.22 -33.29
C ARG A 397 10.58 -0.35 -33.37
#